data_AF-A0A450TKD3-F1
#
_entry.id   AF-A0A450TKD3-F1
#
_cell.length_a   1.000
_cell.length_b   1.000
_cell.length_c   1.000
_cell.angle_alpha   90.00
_cell.angle_beta   90.00
_cell.angle_gamma   90.00
#
_symmetry.space_group_name_H-M   'P 1'
#
loop_
_entity.id
_entity.type
_entity.pdbx_description
1 polymer ?
#
loop_
_entity_poly.entity_id
_entity_poly.type
_entity_poly.pdbx_seq_one_letter_code
_entity_poly.pdbx_strand_id
1 'polypeptide(L)'
;MTKKPRIKIPKRVKAGDVFLVKSLFPHPMENGRRKDKKTGEIIPRKIIHRIEATFGGEPVFAADLEPAISANPFLAFYCRAESSGEFSLTWIEDGGKKTTLSQTVEVTENG
;
A
#
# COMPACT_ATOMS: atom_id res chain seq x y z
N MET A 1 14.17 14.81 -6.55
CA MET A 1 14.21 13.61 -5.67
C MET A 1 12.84 12.98 -5.65
N THR A 2 12.68 11.75 -6.18
CA THR A 2 11.41 11.02 -6.13
C THR A 2 11.12 10.64 -4.68
N LYS A 3 9.97 11.02 -4.14
CA LYS A 3 9.59 10.68 -2.75
C LYS A 3 9.52 9.15 -2.63
N LYS A 4 9.99 8.60 -1.50
CA LYS A 4 9.88 7.16 -1.20
C LYS A 4 8.46 6.80 -0.72
N PRO A 5 7.98 5.58 -0.97
CA PRO A 5 6.75 5.08 -0.36
C PRO A 5 6.84 5.06 1.15
N ARG A 6 5.69 5.13 1.82
CA ARG A 6 5.60 5.22 3.28
C ARG A 6 4.47 4.33 3.80
N ILE A 7 4.77 3.60 4.86
CA ILE A 7 3.77 3.00 5.75
C ILE A 7 3.85 3.68 7.12
N LYS A 8 2.71 3.84 7.77
CA LYS A 8 2.62 4.27 9.18
C LYS A 8 1.72 3.28 9.91
N ILE A 9 2.33 2.52 10.80
CA ILE A 9 1.72 1.57 11.72
C ILE A 9 2.34 1.77 13.12
N PRO A 10 1.64 1.44 14.22
CA PRO A 10 2.26 1.43 15.55
C PRO A 10 3.39 0.39 15.61
N LYS A 11 4.41 0.67 16.41
CA LYS A 11 5.48 -0.32 16.69
C LYS A 11 5.03 -1.38 17.70
N ARG A 12 4.05 -1.04 18.54
CA ARG A 12 3.56 -1.89 19.62
C ARG A 12 2.04 -1.77 19.74
N VAL A 13 1.36 -2.90 19.91
CA VAL A 13 -0.09 -3.01 20.15
C VAL A 13 -0.35 -4.05 21.23
N LYS A 14 -1.55 -4.10 21.80
CA LYS A 14 -1.95 -5.22 22.67
C LYS A 14 -2.55 -6.35 21.86
N ALA A 15 -2.50 -7.58 22.40
CA ALA A 15 -3.13 -8.73 21.77
C ALA A 15 -4.62 -8.47 21.55
N GLY A 16 -5.09 -8.71 20.33
CA GLY A 16 -6.49 -8.50 19.93
C GLY A 16 -6.87 -7.05 19.64
N ASP A 17 -5.99 -6.07 19.89
CA ASP A 17 -6.26 -4.67 19.56
C ASP A 17 -6.28 -4.44 18.05
N VAL A 18 -7.19 -3.57 17.63
CA VAL A 18 -7.28 -3.09 16.25
C VAL A 18 -6.43 -1.84 16.09
N PHE A 19 -5.55 -1.82 15.09
CA PHE A 19 -4.71 -0.66 14.77
C PHE A 19 -4.88 -0.19 13.33
N LEU A 20 -4.67 1.11 13.13
CA LEU A 20 -4.80 1.75 11.83
C LEU A 20 -3.49 1.65 11.05
N VAL A 21 -3.56 1.04 9.88
CA VAL A 21 -2.51 1.07 8.87
C VAL A 21 -2.78 2.25 7.94
N LYS A 22 -1.74 3.08 7.69
CA LYS A 22 -1.78 4.12 6.67
C LYS A 22 -0.66 3.91 5.67
N SER A 23 -0.99 3.96 4.39
CA SER A 23 -0.06 3.77 3.28
C SER A 23 -0.09 4.95 2.34
N LEU A 24 1.07 5.35 1.81
CA LEU A 24 1.20 6.41 0.81
C LEU A 24 2.28 6.00 -0.20
N PHE A 25 1.93 5.94 -1.47
CA PHE A 25 2.86 5.55 -2.53
C PHE A 25 3.03 6.67 -3.56
N PRO A 26 4.19 7.34 -3.64
CA PRO A 26 4.44 8.40 -4.62
C PRO A 26 4.43 7.85 -6.06
N HIS A 27 3.33 8.09 -6.77
CA HIS A 27 3.10 7.56 -8.10
C HIS A 27 2.08 8.41 -8.88
N PRO A 28 2.28 8.67 -10.18
CA PRO A 28 1.42 9.58 -10.96
C PRO A 28 0.00 9.05 -11.20
N MET A 29 -0.20 7.73 -11.16
CA MET A 29 -1.48 7.07 -11.48
C MET A 29 -2.00 7.49 -12.87
N GLU A 30 -1.17 7.30 -13.91
CA GLU A 30 -1.55 7.63 -15.28
C GLU A 30 -2.73 6.75 -15.71
N ASN A 31 -3.88 7.36 -15.92
CA ASN A 31 -5.16 6.65 -16.05
C ASN A 31 -5.48 6.19 -17.47
N GLY A 32 -4.61 6.49 -18.44
CA GLY A 32 -4.81 6.12 -19.85
C GLY A 32 -5.70 7.09 -20.64
N ARG A 33 -6.06 8.25 -20.08
CA ARG A 33 -6.95 9.23 -20.74
C ARG A 33 -6.23 10.48 -21.22
N ARG A 34 -5.03 10.76 -20.69
CA ARG A 34 -4.25 11.95 -21.06
C ARG A 34 -3.63 11.75 -22.44
N LYS A 35 -3.60 12.82 -23.23
CA LYS A 35 -2.84 12.87 -24.49
C LYS A 35 -1.48 13.53 -24.27
N ASP A 36 -0.46 13.03 -24.95
CA ASP A 36 0.82 13.71 -25.04
C ASP A 36 0.67 15.01 -25.83
N LYS A 37 1.24 16.10 -25.31
CA LYS A 37 1.05 17.43 -25.91
C LYS A 37 1.84 17.63 -27.19
N LYS A 38 2.90 16.85 -27.43
CA LYS A 38 3.77 16.95 -28.60
C LYS A 38 3.30 16.02 -29.71
N THR A 39 2.95 14.77 -29.37
CA THR A 39 2.56 13.76 -30.37
C THR A 39 1.05 13.66 -30.58
N GLY A 40 0.24 14.10 -29.60
CA GLY A 40 -1.23 13.96 -29.63
C GLY A 40 -1.74 12.55 -29.31
N GLU A 41 -0.83 11.59 -29.08
CA GLU A 41 -1.15 10.19 -28.78
C GLU A 41 -1.67 10.02 -27.34
N ILE A 42 -2.48 8.99 -27.12
CA ILE A 42 -2.93 8.61 -25.77
C ILE A 42 -1.74 8.04 -25.00
N ILE A 43 -1.53 8.55 -23.80
CA ILE A 43 -0.51 8.03 -22.89
C ILE A 43 -1.07 6.75 -22.26
N PRO A 44 -0.35 5.60 -22.38
CA PRO A 44 -0.84 4.34 -21.84
C PRO A 44 -1.12 4.41 -20.33
N ARG A 45 -2.14 3.67 -19.89
CA ARG A 45 -2.41 3.46 -18.47
C ARG A 45 -1.15 2.91 -17.79
N LYS A 46 -0.80 3.52 -16.67
CA LYS A 46 0.22 3.06 -15.75
C LYS A 46 -0.16 3.48 -14.34
N ILE A 47 -0.80 2.57 -13.61
CA ILE A 47 -1.26 2.76 -12.24
C ILE A 47 -0.64 1.73 -11.30
N ILE A 48 -0.71 2.00 -9.99
CA ILE A 48 -0.67 0.92 -8.99
C ILE A 48 -2.03 0.25 -9.04
N HIS A 49 -2.10 -0.98 -9.54
CA HIS A 49 -3.37 -1.69 -9.77
C HIS A 49 -3.74 -2.62 -8.62
N ARG A 50 -2.80 -2.94 -7.73
CA ARG A 50 -3.05 -3.84 -6.60
C ARG A 50 -2.19 -3.51 -5.39
N ILE A 51 -2.78 -3.66 -4.21
CA ILE A 51 -2.12 -3.57 -2.92
C ILE A 51 -2.43 -4.84 -2.12
N GLU A 52 -1.40 -5.43 -1.52
CA GLU A 52 -1.51 -6.62 -0.68
C GLU A 52 -0.78 -6.37 0.63
N ALA A 53 -1.38 -6.75 1.76
CA ALA A 53 -0.74 -6.71 3.05
C ALA A 53 -0.77 -8.08 3.72
N THR A 54 0.34 -8.44 4.36
CA THR A 54 0.46 -9.62 5.20
C THR A 54 0.90 -9.24 6.62
N PHE A 55 0.55 -10.08 7.59
CA PHE A 55 1.04 -10.00 8.95
C PHE A 55 1.49 -11.39 9.40
N GLY A 56 2.76 -11.54 9.81
CA GLY A 56 3.31 -12.85 10.16
C GLY A 56 3.29 -13.86 9.00
N GLY A 57 3.27 -13.37 7.75
CA GLY A 57 3.14 -14.19 6.55
C GLY A 57 1.70 -14.41 6.08
N GLU A 58 0.69 -14.16 6.92
CA GLU A 58 -0.71 -14.38 6.60
C GLU A 58 -1.35 -13.15 5.92
N PRO A 59 -2.18 -13.30 4.87
CA PRO A 59 -2.89 -12.19 4.25
C PRO A 59 -3.86 -11.50 5.21
N VAL A 60 -3.75 -10.17 5.35
CA VAL A 60 -4.63 -9.36 6.20
C VAL A 60 -5.41 -8.29 5.43
N PHE A 61 -4.96 -7.94 4.22
CA PHE A 61 -5.64 -6.97 3.36
C PHE A 61 -5.25 -7.19 1.90
N ALA A 62 -6.21 -7.03 1.00
CA ALA A 62 -5.96 -6.88 -0.43
C ALA A 62 -6.97 -5.91 -1.03
N ALA A 63 -6.51 -5.12 -2.01
CA ALA A 63 -7.38 -4.24 -2.77
C ALA A 63 -6.88 -4.12 -4.21
N ASP A 64 -7.82 -4.22 -5.15
CA ASP A 64 -7.61 -3.83 -6.53
C ASP A 64 -7.93 -2.35 -6.67
N LEU A 65 -7.04 -1.63 -7.36
CA LEU A 65 -7.13 -0.19 -7.58
C LEU A 65 -7.39 0.06 -9.06
N GLU A 66 -8.31 1.00 -9.32
CA GLU A 66 -8.73 1.35 -10.67
C GLU A 66 -8.29 2.78 -11.06
N PRO A 67 -8.35 3.15 -12.36
CA PRO A 67 -7.85 4.43 -12.87
C PRO A 67 -8.47 5.70 -12.27
N ALA A 68 -9.54 5.60 -11.50
CA ALA A 68 -10.15 6.72 -10.79
C ALA A 68 -9.42 7.09 -9.49
N ILE A 69 -8.46 6.28 -9.02
CA ILE A 69 -7.64 6.58 -7.85
C ILE A 69 -6.66 7.72 -8.16
N SER A 70 -6.62 8.70 -7.26
CA SER A 70 -5.78 9.89 -7.41
C SER A 70 -4.28 9.58 -7.38
N ALA A 71 -3.49 10.44 -8.00
CA ALA A 71 -2.04 10.43 -7.87
C ALA A 71 -1.60 10.44 -6.40
N ASN A 72 -0.48 9.76 -6.11
CA ASN A 72 -0.01 9.46 -4.76
C ASN A 72 -1.05 8.68 -3.94
N PRO A 73 -1.45 7.47 -4.37
CA PRO A 73 -2.51 6.72 -3.71
C PRO A 73 -2.25 6.59 -2.21
N PHE A 74 -3.26 6.98 -1.44
CA PHE A 74 -3.32 6.85 0.01
C PHE A 74 -4.42 5.86 0.36
N LEU A 75 -4.08 4.82 1.12
CA LEU A 75 -5.06 3.89 1.69
C LEU A 75 -4.88 3.83 3.20
N ALA A 76 -6.01 3.75 3.90
CA ALA A 76 -6.06 3.49 5.32
C ALA A 76 -7.03 2.35 5.59
N PHE A 77 -6.59 1.37 6.39
CA PHE A 77 -7.39 0.22 6.78
C PHE A 77 -6.99 -0.25 8.17
N TYR A 78 -7.87 -0.99 8.82
CA TYR A 78 -7.63 -1.53 10.13
C TYR A 78 -7.09 -2.96 10.05
N CYS A 79 -6.16 -3.30 10.94
CA CYS A 79 -5.62 -4.63 11.12
C CYS A 79 -5.72 -5.02 12.60
N ARG A 80 -5.80 -6.31 12.90
CA ARG A 80 -5.70 -6.86 14.26
C ARG A 80 -4.52 -7.81 14.32
N ALA A 81 -3.81 -7.84 15.45
CA ALA A 81 -2.73 -8.79 15.68
C ALA A 81 -2.91 -9.48 17.03
N GLU A 82 -2.81 -10.81 17.04
CA GLU A 82 -2.86 -11.63 18.27
C GLU A 82 -1.46 -11.90 18.83
N SER A 83 -0.43 -11.86 17.98
CA SER A 83 0.96 -12.13 18.34
C SER A 83 1.90 -11.21 17.57
N SER A 84 3.13 -11.04 18.08
CA SER A 84 4.16 -10.22 17.43
C SER A 84 4.50 -10.78 16.06
N GLY A 85 4.73 -9.91 15.07
CA GLY A 85 5.02 -10.35 13.71
C GLY A 85 5.51 -9.23 12.80
N GLU A 86 5.95 -9.61 11.60
CA GLU A 86 6.25 -8.65 10.55
C GLU A 86 4.96 -8.29 9.80
N PHE A 87 4.67 -6.99 9.70
CA PHE A 87 3.70 -6.47 8.75
C PHE A 87 4.41 -6.12 7.45
N SER A 88 3.96 -6.66 6.32
CA SER A 88 4.46 -6.34 4.98
C SER A 88 3.35 -5.75 4.12
N LEU A 89 3.66 -4.70 3.36
CA LEU A 89 2.74 -4.09 2.39
C LEU A 89 3.42 -4.01 1.02
N THR A 90 2.77 -4.59 0.01
CA THR A 90 3.24 -4.62 -1.37
C THR A 90 2.30 -3.83 -2.27
N TRP A 91 2.88 -2.91 -3.06
CA TRP A 91 2.20 -2.23 -4.15
C TRP A 91 2.66 -2.83 -5.48
N ILE A 92 1.70 -3.09 -6.37
CA ILE A 92 1.92 -3.70 -7.69
C ILE A 92 1.48 -2.70 -8.76
N GLU A 93 2.44 -2.31 -9.61
CA GLU A 93 2.25 -1.39 -10.74
C GLU A 93 1.93 -2.15 -12.02
N ASP A 94 1.20 -1.50 -12.93
CA ASP A 94 1.09 -1.95 -14.31
C ASP A 94 2.50 -2.15 -14.90
N GLY A 95 2.72 -3.26 -15.60
CA GLY A 95 4.05 -3.71 -16.02
C GLY A 95 4.77 -4.59 -15.00
N GLY A 96 4.12 -4.93 -13.88
CA GLY A 96 4.55 -5.99 -12.96
C GLY A 96 5.57 -5.56 -11.90
N LYS A 97 5.95 -4.28 -11.87
CA LYS A 97 6.87 -3.77 -10.85
C LYS A 97 6.21 -3.88 -9.47
N LYS A 98 6.89 -4.54 -8.54
CA LYS A 98 6.49 -4.66 -7.15
C LYS A 98 7.37 -3.79 -6.26
N THR A 99 6.79 -3.21 -5.22
CA THR A 99 7.54 -2.52 -4.17
C THR A 99 6.96 -2.92 -2.83
N THR A 100 7.80 -3.38 -1.92
CA THR A 100 7.38 -3.87 -0.59
C THR A 100 8.03 -3.04 0.49
N LEU A 101 7.27 -2.72 1.54
CA LEU A 101 7.79 -2.22 2.81
C LEU A 101 7.36 -3.17 3.93
N SER A 102 8.30 -3.47 4.82
CA SER A 102 8.06 -4.30 6.02
C SER A 102 8.37 -3.52 7.29
N GLN A 103 7.64 -3.82 8.36
CA GLN A 103 7.91 -3.32 9.71
C GLN A 103 7.44 -4.33 10.75
N THR A 104 8.28 -4.62 11.74
CA THR A 104 7.91 -5.42 12.92
C THR A 104 6.90 -4.69 13.79
N VAL A 105 5.87 -5.41 14.22
CA VAL A 105 4.90 -4.98 15.22
C VAL A 105 5.03 -5.91 16.42
N GLU A 106 5.31 -5.32 17.57
CA GLU A 106 5.35 -6.03 18.85
C GLU A 106 3.93 -6.09 19.44
N VAL A 107 3.50 -7.29 19.82
CA VAL A 107 2.25 -7.49 20.55
C VAL A 107 2.56 -7.79 22.01
N THR A 108 1.97 -7.01 22.91
CA THR A 108 2.02 -7.24 24.36
C THR A 108 0.76 -7.93 24.84
N GLU A 109 0.87 -8.80 25.84
CA GLU A 109 -0.28 -9.44 26.47
C GLU A 109 -1.21 -8.42 27.12
N ASN A 110 -2.50 -8.75 27.15
CA ASN A 110 -3.46 -8.07 28.02
C ASN A 110 -3.23 -8.63 29.43
N GLY A 111 -2.65 -7.80 30.31
CA GLY A 111 -2.61 -8.10 31.75
C GLY A 111 -4.00 -8.15 32.37
#